data_AF-A0A9D9M5V2-F1
#
_entry.id   AF-A0A9D9M5V2-F1
#
_cell.length_a   1.000
_cell.length_b   1.000
_cell.length_c   1.000
_cell.angle_alpha   90.00
_cell.angle_beta   90.00
_cell.angle_gamma   90.00
#
_symmetry.space_group_name_H-M   'P 1'
#
loop_
_entity.id
_entity.type
_entity.pdbx_description
1 polymer ?
#
loop_
_entity_poly.entity_id
_entity_poly.type
_entity_poly.pdbx_seq_one_letter_code
_entity_poly.pdbx_strand_id
1 'polypeptide(L)' 'MIIDGEDFYLDLLFYHRRLHRLIAVELKKGRFKAEYKGQMELYLRWLEQNEM' A
#
# COMPACT_ATOMS: atom_id res chain seq x y z
N MET A 1 -1.61 -9.27 -1.59
CA MET A 1 -0.29 -9.06 -2.22
C MET A 1 0.63 -10.10 -1.62
N ILE A 2 1.36 -10.88 -2.44
CA ILE A 2 2.32 -11.86 -1.92
C ILE A 2 3.70 -11.20 -1.91
N ILE A 3 4.29 -11.02 -0.73
CA ILE A 3 5.61 -10.42 -0.54
C ILE A 3 6.44 -11.39 0.30
N ASP A 4 7.58 -11.84 -0.22
CA ASP A 4 8.45 -12.86 0.41
C ASP A 4 7.71 -14.15 0.85
N GLY A 5 6.64 -14.51 0.13
CA GLY A 5 5.83 -15.70 0.42
C GLY A 5 4.75 -15.50 1.50
N GLU A 6 4.61 -14.29 2.03
CA GLU A 6 3.54 -13.92 2.97
C GLU A 6 2.43 -13.11 2.30
N ASP A 7 1.20 -13.32 2.74
CA ASP A 7 0.03 -12.59 2.27
C ASP A 7 -0.16 -11.27 3.04
N PHE A 8 -0.10 -10.17 2.30
CA PHE A 8 -0.38 -8.83 2.82
C PHE A 8 -1.66 -8.23 2.22
N TYR A 9 -2.40 -7.51 3.06
CA TYR A 9 -3.65 -6.85 2.70
C TYR A 9 -3.58 -5.37 3.06
N LEU A 10 -3.89 -4.52 2.08
CA LEU A 10 -4.14 -3.09 2.28
C LEU A 10 -5.55 -2.89 2.81
N ASP A 11 -5.73 -1.90 3.69
CA ASP A 11 -7.08 -1.54 4.15
C ASP A 11 -7.95 -1.05 2.99
N LEU A 12 -7.43 -0.11 2.18
CA LEU A 12 -8.16 0.49 1.05
C LEU A 12 -7.22 0.73 -0.15
N LEU A 13 -7.70 0.40 -1.35
CA LEU A 13 -7.02 0.69 -2.62
C LEU A 13 -8.02 1.29 -3.61
N PHE A 14 -7.73 2.49 -4.10
CA PHE A 14 -8.57 3.21 -5.05
C PHE A 14 -7.85 3.44 -6.38
N TYR A 15 -8.62 3.66 -7.45
CA TYR A 15 -8.08 4.10 -8.73
C TYR A 15 -8.56 5.52 -9.06
N HIS A 16 -7.61 6.44 -9.21
CA HIS A 16 -7.89 7.83 -9.55
C HIS A 16 -8.00 8.01 -11.08
N ARG A 17 -9.25 8.03 -11.57
CA ARG A 17 -9.55 8.00 -13.02
C ARG A 17 -8.93 9.11 -13.86
N ARG A 18 -8.73 10.33 -13.35
CA ARG A 18 -8.13 11.41 -14.17
C ARG A 18 -6.61 11.35 -14.24
N LEU A 19 -5.97 10.75 -13.23
CA LEU A 19 -4.51 10.64 -13.16
C LEU A 19 -4.04 9.29 -13.70
N HIS A 20 -4.96 8.34 -13.86
CA HIS A 20 -4.69 6.94 -14.14
C HIS A 20 -3.69 6.32 -13.16
N ARG A 21 -3.88 6.58 -11.86
CA ARG A 21 -2.99 6.10 -10.78
C ARG A 21 -3.77 5.37 -9.69
N LEU A 22 -3.14 4.35 -9.11
CA LEU A 22 -3.59 3.71 -7.89
C LEU A 22 -3.28 4.59 -6.67
N ILE A 23 -4.17 4.57 -5.68
CA ILE A 23 -4.03 5.28 -4.40
C ILE A 23 -4.26 4.26 -3.28
N ALA A 24 -3.19 3.89 -2.59
CA ALA A 24 -3.23 3.02 -1.42
C ALA A 24 -3.44 3.86 -0.14
N VAL A 25 -4.34 3.42 0.74
CA VAL A 25 -4.62 4.07 2.03
C VAL A 25 -4.64 3.02 3.13
N GLU A 26 -3.87 3.28 4.19
CA GLU A 26 -3.75 2.44 5.37
C GLU A 26 -4.25 3.21 6.61
N LEU A 27 -5.13 2.60 7.38
CA LEU A 27 -5.79 3.21 8.53
C LEU A 27 -5.10 2.78 9.82
N LYS A 28 -4.61 3.75 10.60
CA LYS A 28 -3.99 3.48 11.90
C LYS A 28 -4.82 4.12 13.01
N LYS A 29 -5.09 3.33 14.07
CA LYS A 29 -5.71 3.84 15.29
C LYS A 29 -4.59 4.31 16.23
N GLY A 30 -4.58 5.61 16.54
CA GLY A 30 -3.61 6.20 17.46
C GLY A 30 -2.47 6.94 16.76
N ARG A 31 -1.38 7.17 17.48
CA ARG A 31 -0.26 7.99 17.00
C ARG A 31 0.52 7.24 15.90
N PHE A 32 1.04 8.02 14.96
CA PHE A 32 1.95 7.52 13.95
C PHE A 32 3.19 6.86 14.58
N LYS A 33 3.63 5.75 13.99
CA LYS A 33 4.88 5.08 14.29
C LYS A 33 5.68 4.92 13.00
N ALA A 34 7.00 5.00 13.09
CA ALA A 34 7.90 4.89 11.93
C ALA A 34 7.70 3.56 11.16
N GLU A 35 7.38 2.47 11.86
CA GLU A 35 7.07 1.16 11.27
C GLU A 35 5.94 1.21 10.23
N TYR A 36 4.94 2.08 10.43
CA TYR A 36 3.81 2.21 9.49
C TYR A 36 4.23 2.76 8.14
N LYS A 37 5.24 3.63 8.12
CA LYS A 37 5.80 4.12 6.85
C LYS A 37 6.56 3.02 6.13
N GLY A 38 7.36 2.22 6.85
CA GLY A 38 8.07 1.09 6.23
C GLY A 38 7.12 0.09 5.58
N GLN A 39 6.03 -0.26 6.28
CA GLN A 39 4.97 -1.12 5.73
C GLN A 39 4.34 -0.51 4.47
N MET A 40 4.01 0.79 4.48
CA MET A 40 3.44 1.47 3.32
C MET A 40 4.41 1.51 2.12
N GLU A 41 5.70 1.77 2.36
CA GLU A 41 6.72 1.75 1.30
C GLU A 41 6.83 0.37 0.64
N LEU A 42 6.73 -0.71 1.42
CA LEU A 42 6.71 -2.07 0.90
C LEU A 42 5.52 -2.30 -0.04
N TYR A 43 4.32 -1.85 0.36
CA TYR A 43 3.11 -1.96 -0.47
C TYR A 43 3.21 -1.17 -1.77
N LEU A 44 3.69 0.07 -1.70
CA LEU A 44 3.84 0.91 -2.89
C LEU A 44 4.84 0.32 -3.89
N ARG A 45 5.96 -0.24 -3.41
CA ARG A 45 6.93 -0.93 -4.29
C ARG A 45 6.34 -2.16 -4.95
N TRP A 46 5.56 -2.95 -4.21
CA TRP A 46 4.91 -4.13 -4.79
C TRP A 46 3.89 -3.73 -5.86
N LEU A 47 3.05 -2.72 -5.60
CA LEU A 47 2.07 -2.20 -6.56
C LEU A 47 2.75 -1.65 -7.81
N GLU A 48 3.86 -0.91 -7.65
CA GLU A 48 4.66 -0.41 -8.77
C GLU A 48 5.24 -1.53 -9.63
N GLN A 49 5.63 -2.66 -9.05
CA GLN A 49 6.22 -3.79 -9.78
C GLN A 49 5.19 -4.70 -10.49
N ASN A 50 3.96 -4.77 -9.99
CA ASN A 50 2.97 -5.78 -10.43
C ASN A 50 1.72 -5.20 -11.10
N GLU A 51 1.37 -3.93 -10.82
CA GLU A 51 0.08 -3.34 -11.23
C GLU A 51 0.23 -2.02 -12.02
N MET A 52 1.45 -1.52 -12.21
CA MET A 52 1.77 -0.38 -13.11
C MET A 52 2.53 -0.85 -14.35
#